data_AF-K4AEJ4-F1
#
_entry.id   AF-K4AEJ4-F1
#
_cell.length_a   1.000
_cell.length_b   1.000
_cell.length_c   1.000
_cell.angle_alpha   90.00
_cell.angle_beta   90.00
_cell.angle_gamma   90.00
#
_symmetry.space_group_name_H-M   'P 1'
#
loop_
_entity.id
_entity.type
_entity.pdbx_description
1 polymer ?
#
loop_
_entity_poly.entity_id
_entity_poly.type
_entity_poly.pdbx_seq_one_letter_code
_entity_poly.pdbx_strand_id
1 'polypeptide(L)'
;MEPANLRDYIIHGESWIALNSYMDTLQGGPLVADAPKGQEEGYLPRRLHLNAQKTMYLSIRLLLSVIRIGRCPRNLTVNSIVLTRPDFRPRFVGNVDFEQNPDNPTCDAAMSALAGIFENILWSHLPEDESVPDEVHNLLYLMRQQDSFKLTEAIQYHSCLVPLENRGHLFLKEYQYTVDILRKIEPLNFRYVMTQLVYPRHWKIIAESNPYVQAVIERYEYTVSCLFTFVPS
;
A
#
# COMPACT_ATOMS: atom_id res chain seq x y z
N MET A 1 -2.99 -26.76 -2.57
CA MET A 1 -2.18 -25.55 -2.82
C MET A 1 -0.84 -25.82 -2.15
N GLU A 2 0.23 -26.01 -2.90
CA GLU A 2 1.56 -26.27 -2.31
C GLU A 2 2.03 -25.06 -1.49
N PRO A 3 2.75 -25.26 -0.38
CA PRO A 3 3.31 -24.15 0.38
C PRO A 3 4.30 -23.38 -0.49
N ALA A 4 4.13 -22.06 -0.57
CA ALA A 4 5.00 -21.19 -1.35
C ALA A 4 6.46 -21.36 -0.90
N ASN A 5 7.38 -21.52 -1.85
CA ASN A 5 8.80 -21.72 -1.60
C ASN A 5 9.52 -20.37 -1.63
N LEU A 6 10.59 -20.21 -0.84
CA LEU A 6 11.46 -19.03 -0.92
C LEU A 6 11.96 -18.76 -2.35
N ARG A 7 12.21 -19.83 -3.12
CA ARG A 7 12.60 -19.74 -4.53
C ARG A 7 11.59 -18.94 -5.36
N ASP A 8 10.31 -19.00 -5.03
CA ASP A 8 9.28 -18.29 -5.78
C ASP A 8 9.39 -16.77 -5.65
N TYR A 9 10.19 -16.25 -4.71
CA TYR A 9 10.38 -14.82 -4.44
C TYR A 9 11.74 -14.29 -4.86
N ILE A 10 12.63 -15.18 -5.32
CA ILE A 10 13.97 -14.87 -5.81
C ILE A 10 13.95 -14.92 -7.33
N ILE A 11 14.75 -14.08 -7.98
CA ILE A 11 14.90 -14.08 -9.44
C ILE A 11 15.65 -15.32 -9.98
N HIS A 12 15.18 -15.89 -11.09
CA HIS A 12 15.71 -17.06 -11.80
C HIS A 12 15.79 -16.84 -13.32
N GLY A 13 16.87 -16.22 -13.78
CA GLY A 13 17.17 -16.12 -15.22
C GLY A 13 16.18 -15.27 -16.04
N GLU A 14 15.16 -14.66 -15.42
CA GLU A 14 14.29 -13.70 -16.10
C GLU A 14 15.04 -12.42 -16.44
N SER A 15 14.58 -11.69 -17.46
CA SER A 15 15.02 -10.31 -17.68
C SER A 15 14.51 -9.40 -16.57
N TRP A 16 15.34 -8.49 -16.09
CA TRP A 16 15.01 -7.61 -14.97
C TRP A 16 15.56 -6.20 -15.14
N ILE A 17 15.04 -5.29 -14.32
CA ILE A 17 15.54 -3.93 -14.11
C ILE A 17 15.64 -3.66 -12.61
N ALA A 18 16.68 -2.94 -12.17
CA ALA A 18 16.81 -2.55 -10.77
C ALA A 18 15.65 -1.64 -10.35
N LEU A 19 15.22 -1.75 -9.09
CA LEU A 19 14.07 -0.99 -8.59
C LEU A 19 14.25 0.53 -8.77
N ASN A 20 15.42 1.07 -8.43
CA ASN A 20 15.75 2.47 -8.63
C ASN A 20 15.72 2.86 -10.12
N SER A 21 16.40 2.10 -10.97
CA SER A 21 16.46 2.38 -12.41
C SER A 21 15.07 2.32 -13.06
N TYR A 22 14.17 1.47 -12.58
CA TYR A 22 12.78 1.48 -13.05
C TYR A 22 12.05 2.77 -12.68
N MET A 23 12.23 3.27 -11.45
CA MET A 23 11.60 4.53 -11.03
C MET A 23 12.08 5.71 -11.88
N ASP A 24 13.35 5.71 -12.31
CA ASP A 24 13.91 6.71 -13.22
C ASP A 24 13.26 6.66 -14.62
N THR A 25 12.69 5.52 -15.02
CA THR A 25 12.00 5.38 -16.32
C THR A 25 10.55 5.88 -16.31
N LEU A 26 10.00 6.21 -15.14
CA LEU A 26 8.63 6.69 -15.03
C LEU A 26 8.52 8.11 -15.59
N GLN A 27 7.51 8.34 -16.44
CA GLN A 27 7.26 9.66 -17.01
C GLN A 27 6.90 10.65 -15.89
N GLY A 28 7.70 11.72 -15.76
CA GLY A 28 7.56 12.69 -14.66
C GLY A 28 8.12 12.20 -13.32
N GLY A 29 8.80 11.06 -13.29
CA GLY A 29 9.40 10.47 -12.09
C GLY A 29 8.40 9.73 -11.19
N PRO A 30 8.84 9.25 -10.02
CA PRO A 30 8.00 8.52 -9.07
C PRO A 30 7.01 9.42 -8.32
N LEU A 31 7.18 10.75 -8.39
CA LEU A 31 6.31 11.75 -7.76
C LEU A 31 5.79 12.73 -8.81
N VAL A 32 4.48 12.75 -9.00
CA VAL A 32 3.80 13.62 -9.97
C VAL A 32 3.02 14.72 -9.27
N ALA A 33 2.98 15.89 -9.89
CA ALA A 33 2.22 17.07 -9.45
C ALA A 33 1.15 17.41 -10.49
N ASP A 34 0.20 16.50 -10.69
CA ASP A 34 -0.94 16.74 -11.58
C ASP A 34 -2.13 17.24 -10.77
N ALA A 35 -2.89 18.18 -11.35
CA ALA A 35 -4.20 18.55 -10.82
C ALA A 35 -5.12 17.32 -10.76
N PRO A 36 -5.75 17.05 -9.60
CA PRO A 36 -6.83 16.07 -9.54
C PRO A 36 -7.89 16.44 -10.58
N LYS A 37 -8.42 15.43 -11.29
CA LYS A 37 -9.48 15.66 -12.28
C LYS A 37 -10.64 16.43 -11.64
N GLY A 38 -10.97 17.60 -12.20
CA GLY A 38 -12.05 18.47 -11.71
C GLY A 38 -11.64 19.57 -10.73
N GLN A 39 -10.34 19.76 -10.48
CA GLN A 39 -9.82 20.94 -9.78
C GLN A 39 -8.97 21.77 -10.75
N GLU A 40 -9.41 23.00 -11.05
CA GLU A 40 -8.72 23.87 -12.02
C GLU A 40 -7.69 24.81 -11.38
N GLU A 41 -7.77 25.10 -10.07
CA GLU A 41 -6.80 25.96 -9.37
C GLU A 41 -6.61 25.53 -7.90
N GLY A 42 -5.35 25.43 -7.46
CA GLY A 42 -4.98 25.11 -6.07
C GLY A 42 -3.55 24.57 -5.92
N TYR A 43 -3.08 24.46 -4.68
CA TYR A 43 -1.86 23.73 -4.33
C TYR A 43 -1.96 22.31 -4.93
N LEU A 44 -0.98 21.92 -5.75
CA LEU A 44 -0.88 20.59 -6.34
C LEU A 44 0.01 19.74 -5.42
N PRO A 45 -0.55 19.03 -4.40
CA PRO A 45 0.27 18.16 -3.59
C PRO A 45 0.86 17.09 -4.50
N ARG A 46 2.19 16.92 -4.45
CA ARG A 46 2.83 15.79 -5.10
C ARG A 46 2.21 14.51 -4.59
N ARG A 47 2.06 13.53 -5.47
CA ARG A 47 1.60 12.18 -5.14
C ARG A 47 2.46 11.16 -5.85
N LEU A 48 2.46 9.93 -5.36
CA LEU A 48 3.12 8.84 -6.06
C LEU A 48 2.51 8.64 -7.44
N HIS A 49 3.37 8.52 -8.45
CA HIS A 49 3.00 8.04 -9.78
C HIS A 49 2.33 6.66 -9.67
N LEU A 50 1.34 6.35 -10.51
CA LEU A 50 0.55 5.10 -10.41
C LEU A 50 1.43 3.84 -10.40
N ASN A 51 2.42 3.79 -11.28
CA ASN A 51 3.38 2.69 -11.31
C ASN A 51 4.33 2.67 -10.10
N ALA A 52 4.66 3.83 -9.51
CA ALA A 52 5.42 3.88 -8.26
C ALA A 52 4.59 3.32 -7.09
N GLN A 53 3.31 3.70 -6.99
CA GLN A 53 2.36 3.14 -6.01
C GLN A 53 2.31 1.61 -6.11
N LYS A 54 2.08 1.10 -7.32
CA LYS A 54 2.02 -0.34 -7.60
C LYS A 54 3.31 -1.05 -7.21
N THR A 55 4.46 -0.49 -7.60
CA THR A 55 5.76 -1.09 -7.31
C THR A 55 6.06 -1.10 -5.82
N MET A 56 5.78 -0.02 -5.09
CA MET A 56 5.94 0.04 -3.63
C MET A 56 5.03 -0.97 -2.94
N TYR A 57 3.75 -1.01 -3.30
CA TYR A 57 2.78 -1.99 -2.79
C TYR A 57 3.25 -3.44 -2.99
N LEU A 58 3.67 -3.78 -4.22
CA LEU A 58 4.12 -5.14 -4.54
C LEU A 58 5.43 -5.48 -3.81
N SER A 59 6.30 -4.51 -3.55
CA SER A 59 7.55 -4.71 -2.83
C SER A 59 7.31 -4.92 -1.33
N ILE A 60 6.37 -4.20 -0.73
CA ILE A 60 5.87 -4.47 0.63
C ILE A 60 5.30 -5.87 0.70
N ARG A 61 4.43 -6.24 -0.26
CA ARG A 61 3.85 -7.59 -0.32
C ARG A 61 4.89 -8.69 -0.52
N LEU A 62 5.94 -8.45 -1.30
CA LEU A 62 7.06 -9.37 -1.47
C LEU A 62 7.69 -9.67 -0.11
N LEU A 63 8.06 -8.62 0.64
CA LEU A 63 8.65 -8.77 1.97
C LEU A 63 7.72 -9.53 2.93
N LEU A 64 6.45 -9.10 3.03
CA LEU A 64 5.46 -9.75 3.91
C LEU A 64 5.23 -11.22 3.53
N SER A 65 5.23 -11.56 2.24
CA SER A 65 5.03 -12.93 1.78
C SER A 65 6.20 -13.84 2.17
N VAL A 66 7.43 -13.32 2.14
CA VAL A 66 8.63 -14.06 2.56
C VAL A 66 8.64 -14.24 4.09
N ILE A 67 8.30 -13.20 4.86
CA ILE A 67 8.16 -13.30 6.32
C ILE A 67 7.12 -14.36 6.70
N ARG A 68 5.97 -14.40 6.00
CA ARG A 68 4.90 -15.36 6.26
C ARG A 68 5.32 -16.82 6.06
N ILE A 69 6.33 -17.10 5.23
CA ILE A 69 6.88 -18.47 5.07
C ILE A 69 8.06 -18.75 6.03
N GLY A 70 8.24 -17.93 7.07
CA GLY A 70 9.27 -18.11 8.10
C GLY A 70 10.66 -17.70 7.63
N ARG A 71 10.77 -16.76 6.68
CA ARG A 71 12.04 -16.26 6.14
C ARG A 71 12.09 -14.75 6.23
N CYS A 72 13.23 -14.15 6.57
CA CYS A 72 13.38 -12.69 6.50
C CYS A 72 14.70 -12.32 5.84
N PRO A 73 14.70 -11.41 4.84
CA PRO A 73 15.94 -10.93 4.27
C PRO A 73 16.74 -10.14 5.31
N ARG A 74 18.07 -10.29 5.30
CA ARG A 74 19.00 -9.49 6.08
C ARG A 74 19.64 -8.41 5.19
N ASN A 75 20.02 -7.29 5.80
CA ASN A 75 20.79 -6.22 5.16
C ASN A 75 20.19 -5.75 3.82
N LEU A 76 18.88 -5.50 3.79
CA LEU A 76 18.23 -5.00 2.57
C LEU A 76 18.86 -3.67 2.15
N THR A 77 19.19 -3.57 0.87
CA THR A 77 19.71 -2.38 0.21
C THR A 77 18.90 -2.11 -1.06
N VAL A 78 19.13 -0.95 -1.70
CA VAL A 78 18.46 -0.61 -2.97
C VAL A 78 18.69 -1.65 -4.08
N ASN A 79 19.81 -2.39 -4.01
CA ASN A 79 20.15 -3.43 -4.98
C ASN A 79 19.55 -4.81 -4.64
N SER A 80 18.90 -4.94 -3.49
CA SER A 80 18.32 -6.21 -3.03
C SER A 80 17.04 -6.58 -3.78
N ILE A 81 16.36 -5.62 -4.41
CA ILE A 81 15.08 -5.80 -5.08
C ILE A 81 15.18 -5.38 -6.55
N VAL A 82 14.69 -6.25 -7.43
CA VAL A 82 14.62 -6.03 -8.88
C VAL A 82 13.19 -6.26 -9.36
N LEU A 83 12.84 -5.70 -10.51
CA LEU A 83 11.54 -5.91 -11.16
C LEU A 83 11.72 -6.80 -12.38
N THR A 84 11.01 -7.92 -12.43
CA THR A 84 11.04 -8.85 -13.57
C THR A 84 10.24 -8.30 -14.74
N ARG A 85 10.72 -8.50 -15.97
CA ARG A 85 9.97 -8.17 -17.19
C ARG A 85 9.14 -9.37 -17.65
N PRO A 86 7.98 -9.15 -18.31
CA PRO A 86 7.41 -7.85 -18.70
C PRO A 86 6.45 -7.24 -17.65
N ASP A 87 6.15 -7.95 -16.57
CA ASP A 87 5.07 -7.60 -15.64
C ASP A 87 5.48 -6.71 -14.47
N PHE A 88 6.77 -6.38 -14.38
CA PHE A 88 7.41 -5.54 -13.36
C PHE A 88 7.09 -6.01 -11.94
N ARG A 89 7.09 -7.32 -11.72
CA ARG A 89 6.92 -7.90 -10.37
C ARG A 89 8.23 -7.79 -9.58
N PRO A 90 8.19 -7.27 -8.34
CA PRO A 90 9.34 -7.29 -7.45
C PRO A 90 9.78 -8.71 -7.11
N ARG A 91 11.09 -8.93 -7.15
CA ARG A 91 11.79 -10.13 -6.70
C ARG A 91 13.04 -9.74 -5.92
N PHE A 92 13.48 -10.60 -5.01
CA PHE A 92 14.80 -10.47 -4.43
C PHE A 92 15.87 -10.98 -5.40
N VAL A 93 17.04 -10.35 -5.39
CA VAL A 93 18.22 -10.86 -6.10
C VAL A 93 18.77 -12.12 -5.40
N GLY A 94 19.44 -12.99 -6.16
CA GLY A 94 19.87 -14.31 -5.68
C GLY A 94 20.90 -14.30 -4.55
N ASN A 95 21.58 -13.18 -4.31
CA ASN A 95 22.58 -13.00 -3.25
C ASN A 95 22.02 -12.32 -1.99
N VAL A 96 20.70 -12.15 -1.86
CA VAL A 96 20.09 -11.73 -0.60
C VAL A 96 20.14 -12.89 0.38
N ASP A 97 20.72 -12.66 1.56
CA ASP A 97 20.70 -13.63 2.65
C ASP A 97 19.36 -13.62 3.38
N PHE A 98 18.83 -14.80 3.67
CA PHE A 98 17.56 -14.97 4.39
C PHE A 98 17.75 -15.73 5.70
N GLU A 99 17.34 -15.10 6.79
CA GLU A 99 17.20 -15.73 8.09
C GLU A 99 16.01 -16.69 8.12
N GLN A 100 16.16 -17.80 8.84
CA GLN A 100 15.10 -18.78 9.06
C GLN A 100 14.48 -18.59 10.44
N ASN A 101 13.15 -18.61 10.50
CA ASN A 101 12.40 -18.38 11.75
C ASN A 101 12.87 -17.10 12.47
N PRO A 102 12.83 -15.94 11.77
CA PRO A 102 13.28 -14.67 12.33
C PRO A 102 12.44 -14.26 13.54
N ASP A 103 13.05 -13.52 14.46
CA ASP A 103 12.32 -12.84 15.52
C ASP A 103 11.65 -11.55 15.01
N ASN A 104 10.79 -10.95 15.84
CA ASN A 104 10.09 -9.71 15.48
C ASN A 104 11.06 -8.55 15.17
N PRO A 105 12.11 -8.29 15.99
CA PRO A 105 13.08 -7.24 15.68
C PRO A 105 13.76 -7.39 14.33
N THR A 106 14.08 -8.61 13.90
CA THR A 106 14.66 -8.87 12.57
C THR A 106 13.67 -8.48 11.46
N CYS A 107 12.39 -8.81 11.63
CA CYS A 107 11.35 -8.46 10.67
C CYS A 107 11.11 -6.95 10.61
N ASP A 108 11.08 -6.28 11.76
CA ASP A 108 10.97 -4.82 11.86
C ASP A 108 12.16 -4.12 11.20
N ALA A 109 13.38 -4.64 11.39
CA ALA A 109 14.58 -4.12 10.73
C ALA A 109 14.50 -4.24 9.21
N ALA A 110 13.98 -5.35 8.68
CA ALA A 110 13.78 -5.50 7.23
C ALA A 110 12.70 -4.57 6.68
N MET A 111 11.60 -4.36 7.41
CA MET A 111 10.55 -3.40 7.03
C MET A 111 11.07 -1.96 7.04
N SER A 112 11.83 -1.59 8.07
CA SER A 112 12.50 -0.29 8.20
C SER A 112 13.53 -0.07 7.09
N ALA A 113 14.30 -1.09 6.73
CA ALA A 113 15.24 -1.03 5.60
C ALA A 113 14.51 -0.84 4.27
N LEU A 114 13.37 -1.50 4.06
CA LEU A 114 12.53 -1.28 2.87
C LEU A 114 11.99 0.16 2.82
N ALA A 115 11.58 0.72 3.95
CA ALA A 115 11.18 2.12 4.04
C ALA A 115 12.34 3.06 3.67
N GLY A 116 13.56 2.78 4.16
CA GLY A 116 14.77 3.53 3.78
C GLY A 116 15.09 3.45 2.29
N ILE A 117 14.89 2.30 1.64
CA ILE A 117 15.05 2.16 0.19
C ILE A 117 14.06 3.06 -0.55
N PHE A 118 12.77 3.03 -0.18
CA PHE A 118 11.77 3.89 -0.80
C PHE A 118 12.06 5.36 -0.58
N GLU A 119 12.40 5.75 0.64
CA GLU A 119 12.77 7.12 0.98
C GLU A 119 13.93 7.60 0.10
N ASN A 120 15.03 6.87 0.05
CA ASN A 120 16.19 7.24 -0.76
C ASN A 120 15.85 7.43 -2.24
N ILE A 121 15.02 6.54 -2.81
CA ILE A 121 14.58 6.65 -4.21
C ILE A 121 13.69 7.88 -4.41
N LEU A 122 12.79 8.19 -3.47
CA LEU A 122 11.90 9.34 -3.61
C LEU A 122 12.65 10.66 -3.44
N TRP A 123 13.55 10.73 -2.47
CA TRP A 123 14.38 11.92 -2.21
C TRP A 123 15.31 12.23 -3.39
N SER A 124 15.83 11.22 -4.10
CA SER A 124 16.66 11.46 -5.29
C SER A 124 15.89 12.09 -6.46
N HIS A 125 14.56 12.18 -6.37
CA HIS A 125 13.68 12.75 -7.38
C HIS A 125 12.99 14.05 -6.91
N LEU A 126 13.34 14.55 -5.73
CA LEU A 126 12.84 15.81 -5.19
C LEU A 126 13.90 16.91 -5.29
N PRO A 127 13.50 18.16 -5.56
CA PRO A 127 14.34 19.32 -5.29
C PRO A 127 14.79 19.38 -3.82
N GLU A 128 15.94 20.01 -3.53
CA GLU A 128 16.52 20.07 -2.19
C GLU A 128 15.62 20.76 -1.14
N ASP A 129 14.70 21.62 -1.59
CA ASP A 129 13.76 22.39 -0.76
C ASP A 129 12.38 21.71 -0.60
N GLU A 130 12.18 20.56 -1.22
CA GLU A 130 10.91 19.83 -1.17
C GLU A 130 11.00 18.56 -0.29
N SER A 131 9.87 18.21 0.32
CA SER A 131 9.74 16.99 1.11
C SER A 131 8.88 15.95 0.39
N VAL A 132 9.08 14.69 0.76
CA VAL A 132 8.18 13.59 0.38
C VAL A 132 6.76 13.94 0.87
N PRO A 133 5.70 13.66 0.07
CA PRO A 133 4.33 13.97 0.46
C PRO A 133 3.96 13.34 1.81
N ASP A 134 3.21 14.07 2.64
CA ASP A 134 2.87 13.65 4.01
C ASP A 134 2.26 12.25 4.10
N GLU A 135 1.40 11.86 3.15
CA GLU A 135 0.82 10.52 3.12
C GLU A 135 1.87 9.42 2.90
N VAL A 136 2.89 9.71 2.08
CA VAL A 136 3.99 8.77 1.84
C VAL A 136 4.91 8.76 3.06
N HIS A 137 5.20 9.92 3.64
CA HIS A 137 5.95 10.02 4.90
C HIS A 137 5.27 9.23 6.03
N ASN A 138 3.94 9.27 6.14
CA ASN A 138 3.17 8.49 7.11
C ASN A 138 3.36 6.97 6.89
N LEU A 139 3.23 6.48 5.66
CA LEU A 139 3.51 5.07 5.36
C LEU A 139 4.93 4.68 5.79
N LEU A 140 5.93 5.49 5.42
CA LEU A 140 7.33 5.23 5.79
C LEU A 140 7.54 5.26 7.31
N TYR A 141 6.82 6.13 8.03
CA TYR A 141 6.82 6.15 9.49
C TYR A 141 6.23 4.87 10.09
N LEU A 142 5.09 4.38 9.58
CA LEU A 142 4.47 3.12 10.02
C LEU A 142 5.39 1.92 9.80
N MET A 143 6.07 1.87 8.66
CA MET A 143 7.04 0.81 8.33
C MET A 143 8.25 0.80 9.27
N ARG A 144 8.57 1.92 9.93
CA ARG A 144 9.70 2.04 10.87
C ARG A 144 9.30 1.86 12.34
N GLN A 145 8.01 1.67 12.64
CA GLN A 145 7.58 1.47 14.02
C GLN A 145 8.08 0.14 14.58
N GLN A 146 8.30 0.10 15.89
CA GLN A 146 8.43 -1.16 16.60
C GLN A 146 7.13 -1.95 16.46
N ASP A 147 7.24 -3.27 16.29
CA ASP A 147 6.11 -4.14 15.95
C ASP A 147 5.39 -3.72 14.66
N SER A 148 6.12 -3.23 13.65
CA SER A 148 5.58 -2.90 12.32
C SER A 148 4.78 -4.05 11.71
N PHE A 149 5.11 -5.29 12.09
CA PHE A 149 4.37 -6.48 11.67
C PHE A 149 2.93 -6.54 12.23
N LYS A 150 2.64 -5.92 13.39
CA LYS A 150 1.25 -5.79 13.87
C LYS A 150 0.45 -4.77 13.06
N LEU A 151 1.14 -3.96 12.25
CA LEU A 151 0.58 -2.93 11.38
C LEU A 151 0.55 -3.39 9.92
N THR A 152 0.71 -4.69 9.62
CA THR A 152 0.84 -5.18 8.23
C THR A 152 -0.28 -4.72 7.32
N GLU A 153 -1.52 -4.73 7.79
CA GLU A 153 -2.70 -4.33 7.03
C GLU A 153 -2.69 -2.82 6.79
N ALA A 154 -2.38 -2.03 7.82
CA ALA A 154 -2.29 -0.57 7.71
C ALA A 154 -1.16 -0.14 6.76
N ILE A 155 -0.03 -0.86 6.75
CA ILE A 155 1.10 -0.63 5.85
C ILE A 155 0.75 -1.07 4.42
N GLN A 156 0.23 -2.29 4.25
CA GLN A 156 -0.05 -2.87 2.94
C GLN A 156 -1.18 -2.15 2.21
N TYR A 157 -2.20 -1.69 2.93
CA TYR A 157 -3.37 -1.03 2.37
C TYR A 157 -3.38 0.48 2.59
N HIS A 158 -2.22 1.07 2.93
CA HIS A 158 -2.12 2.51 3.14
C HIS A 158 -2.63 3.31 1.93
N SER A 159 -3.37 4.39 2.20
CA SER A 159 -4.06 5.19 1.16
C SER A 159 -3.13 5.70 0.05
N CYS A 160 -1.87 6.01 0.38
CA CYS A 160 -0.87 6.47 -0.60
C CYS A 160 -0.50 5.41 -1.66
N LEU A 161 -0.71 4.12 -1.37
CA LEU A 161 -0.49 3.00 -2.30
C LEU A 161 -1.71 2.68 -3.16
N VAL A 162 -2.85 3.32 -2.87
CA VAL A 162 -4.12 3.08 -3.55
C VAL A 162 -4.39 4.25 -4.51
N PRO A 163 -4.74 3.96 -5.79
CA PRO A 163 -5.14 4.97 -6.74
C PRO A 163 -6.25 5.85 -6.17
N LEU A 164 -6.18 7.16 -6.40
CA LEU A 164 -7.08 8.14 -5.79
C LEU A 164 -8.57 7.76 -5.99
N GLU A 165 -8.95 7.39 -7.21
CA GLU A 165 -10.28 6.89 -7.58
C GLU A 165 -10.79 5.71 -6.73
N ASN A 166 -9.90 4.91 -6.14
CA ASN A 166 -10.26 3.74 -5.34
C ASN A 166 -10.22 3.98 -3.83
N ARG A 167 -9.68 5.12 -3.37
CA ARG A 167 -9.52 5.40 -1.93
C ARG A 167 -10.84 5.49 -1.17
N GLY A 168 -11.90 5.99 -1.81
CA GLY A 168 -13.24 5.98 -1.21
C GLY A 168 -13.75 4.57 -0.92
N HIS A 169 -13.47 3.61 -1.82
CA HIS A 169 -13.82 2.21 -1.60
C HIS A 169 -12.98 1.58 -0.48
N LEU A 170 -11.68 1.88 -0.42
CA LEU A 170 -10.82 1.47 0.69
C LEU A 170 -11.38 1.95 2.04
N PHE A 171 -11.67 3.25 2.17
CA PHE A 171 -12.20 3.81 3.41
C PHE A 171 -13.49 3.12 3.86
N LEU A 172 -14.42 2.88 2.93
CA LEU A 172 -15.65 2.17 3.24
C LEU A 172 -15.40 0.73 3.73
N LYS A 173 -14.42 0.04 3.14
CA LYS A 173 -14.03 -1.32 3.56
C LYS A 173 -13.38 -1.35 4.93
N GLU A 174 -12.45 -0.42 5.20
CA GLU A 174 -11.82 -0.28 6.51
C GLU A 174 -12.86 0.03 7.59
N TYR A 175 -13.75 1.00 7.31
CA TYR A 175 -14.84 1.34 8.22
C TYR A 175 -15.75 0.14 8.51
N GLN A 176 -16.17 -0.61 7.47
CA GLN A 176 -16.98 -1.82 7.64
C GLN A 176 -16.25 -2.86 8.50
N TYR A 177 -14.98 -3.11 8.23
CA TYR A 177 -14.18 -4.07 8.97
C TYR A 177 -14.04 -3.69 10.45
N THR A 178 -13.73 -2.42 10.74
CA THR A 178 -13.67 -1.89 12.11
C THR A 178 -15.02 -2.01 12.81
N VAL A 179 -16.11 -1.63 12.14
CA VAL A 179 -17.48 -1.75 12.66
C VAL A 179 -17.84 -3.19 12.97
N ASP A 180 -17.52 -4.13 12.08
CA ASP A 180 -17.85 -5.55 12.26
C ASP A 180 -17.01 -6.20 13.37
N ILE A 181 -15.74 -5.81 13.53
CA ILE A 181 -14.91 -6.22 14.67
C ILE A 181 -15.48 -5.66 15.96
N LEU A 182 -15.72 -4.35 16.04
CA LEU A 182 -16.27 -3.71 17.24
C LEU A 182 -17.61 -4.32 17.63
N ARG A 183 -18.46 -4.63 16.65
CA ARG A 183 -19.72 -5.34 16.87
C ARG A 183 -19.53 -6.73 17.48
N LYS A 184 -18.44 -7.43 17.13
CA LYS A 184 -18.15 -8.81 17.61
C LYS A 184 -17.41 -8.82 18.94
N ILE A 185 -16.40 -7.97 19.11
CA ILE A 185 -15.49 -7.96 20.26
C ILE A 185 -16.07 -7.13 21.42
N GLU A 186 -16.66 -5.98 21.13
CA GLU A 186 -17.23 -5.08 22.15
C GLU A 186 -18.66 -4.63 21.80
N PRO A 187 -19.63 -5.56 21.75
CA PRO A 187 -20.99 -5.29 21.26
C PRO A 187 -21.72 -4.19 22.04
N LEU A 188 -21.40 -4.01 23.33
CA LEU A 188 -22.00 -2.98 24.18
C LEU A 188 -21.46 -1.57 23.84
N ASN A 189 -20.14 -1.43 23.68
CA ASN A 189 -19.52 -0.17 23.27
C ASN A 189 -19.91 0.19 21.83
N PHE A 190 -19.98 -0.79 20.95
CA PHE A 190 -20.51 -0.63 19.60
C PHE A 190 -21.94 -0.10 19.62
N ARG A 191 -22.85 -0.74 20.37
CA ARG A 191 -24.24 -0.26 20.51
C ARG A 191 -24.29 1.15 21.08
N TYR A 192 -23.53 1.43 22.12
CA TYR A 192 -23.46 2.77 22.72
C TYR A 192 -23.06 3.82 21.67
N VAL A 193 -21.94 3.64 20.97
CA VAL A 193 -21.47 4.57 19.92
C VAL A 193 -22.52 4.72 18.82
N MET A 194 -23.05 3.61 18.29
CA MET A 194 -24.04 3.66 17.20
C MET A 194 -25.36 4.33 17.62
N THR A 195 -25.78 4.19 18.88
CA THR A 195 -26.98 4.86 19.40
C THR A 195 -26.77 6.35 19.69
N GLN A 196 -25.52 6.77 19.84
CA GLN A 196 -25.13 8.18 20.06
C GLN A 196 -24.81 8.91 18.75
N LEU A 197 -24.63 8.18 17.63
CA LEU A 197 -24.56 8.80 16.31
C LEU A 197 -25.92 9.39 15.97
N VAL A 198 -26.05 10.71 16.15
CA VAL A 198 -27.23 11.47 15.76
C VAL A 198 -27.27 11.56 14.23
N TYR A 199 -27.86 10.56 13.60
CA TYR A 199 -28.16 10.65 12.19
C TYR A 199 -29.40 11.54 11.99
N PRO A 200 -29.42 12.45 11.00
CA PRO A 200 -30.64 13.13 10.60
C PRO A 200 -31.74 12.09 10.36
N ARG A 201 -33.00 12.34 10.77
CA ARG A 201 -34.12 11.36 10.60
C ARG A 201 -34.29 10.83 9.18
N HIS A 202 -33.76 11.54 8.18
CA HIS A 202 -33.82 11.20 6.76
C HIS A 202 -32.48 10.78 6.17
N TRP A 203 -31.46 10.47 6.98
CA TRP A 203 -30.12 10.15 6.49
C TRP A 203 -30.12 9.01 5.46
N LYS A 204 -30.97 7.99 5.67
CA LYS A 204 -31.12 6.87 4.75
C LYS A 204 -31.68 7.33 3.41
N ILE A 205 -32.71 8.18 3.42
CA ILE A 205 -33.30 8.79 2.22
C ILE A 205 -32.27 9.67 1.51
N ILE A 206 -31.51 10.47 2.26
CA ILE A 206 -30.44 11.33 1.73
C ILE A 206 -29.34 10.48 1.08
N ALA A 207 -28.91 9.40 1.72
CA ALA A 207 -27.91 8.47 1.17
C ALA A 207 -28.43 7.71 -0.06
N GLU A 208 -29.68 7.23 -0.03
CA GLU A 208 -30.30 6.51 -1.14
C GLU A 208 -30.60 7.43 -2.33
N SER A 209 -30.90 8.69 -2.08
CA SER A 209 -31.06 9.73 -3.12
C SER A 209 -29.75 10.30 -3.64
N ASN A 210 -28.61 9.97 -3.02
CA ASN A 210 -27.32 10.48 -3.43
C ASN A 210 -26.79 9.67 -4.62
N PRO A 211 -26.65 10.28 -5.82
CA PRO A 211 -26.26 9.57 -7.03
C PRO A 211 -24.85 8.98 -6.95
N TYR A 212 -23.96 9.55 -6.13
CA TYR A 212 -22.62 9.01 -5.92
C TYR A 212 -22.63 7.76 -5.03
N VAL A 213 -23.52 7.69 -4.04
CA VAL A 213 -23.69 6.51 -3.19
C VAL A 213 -24.34 5.37 -3.97
N GLN A 214 -25.35 5.68 -4.80
CA GLN A 214 -25.98 4.71 -5.69
C GLN A 214 -24.99 4.14 -6.72
N ALA A 215 -24.18 4.99 -7.36
CA ALA A 215 -23.16 4.53 -8.30
C ALA A 215 -22.11 3.59 -7.69
N VAL A 216 -21.87 3.69 -6.37
CA VAL A 216 -20.95 2.79 -5.63
C VAL A 216 -21.64 1.45 -5.29
N ILE A 217 -22.93 1.48 -4.92
CA ILE A 217 -23.72 0.28 -4.62
C ILE A 217 -23.95 -0.55 -5.88
N GLU A 218 -24.26 0.09 -7.02
CA GLU A 218 -24.57 -0.57 -8.28
C GLU A 218 -23.34 -1.14 -9.00
N ARG A 219 -22.14 -0.58 -8.78
CA ARG A 219 -20.90 -1.03 -9.45
C ARG A 219 -20.21 -2.23 -8.81
N TYR A 220 -20.48 -2.55 -7.55
CA TYR A 220 -19.66 -3.50 -6.81
C TYR A 220 -20.52 -4.50 -6.04
N GLU A 221 -20.74 -5.68 -6.62
CA GLU A 221 -20.98 -6.88 -5.81
C GLU A 221 -19.77 -7.04 -4.87
N TYR A 222 -20.02 -6.92 -3.57
CA TYR A 222 -19.00 -6.81 -2.52
C TYR A 222 -18.07 -8.03 -2.44
N THR A 223 -17.06 -8.10 -3.31
CA THR A 223 -15.97 -9.07 -3.26
C THR A 223 -14.62 -8.36 -3.18
N VAL A 224 -13.75 -8.89 -2.30
CA VAL A 224 -12.47 -8.29 -1.83
C VAL A 224 -11.43 -8.14 -2.96
N SER A 225 -11.66 -8.75 -4.11
CA SER A 225 -10.71 -8.90 -5.21
C SER A 225 -10.49 -7.66 -6.10
N CYS A 226 -11.31 -6.61 -6.01
CA CYS A 226 -11.29 -5.50 -6.97
C CYS A 226 -10.52 -4.23 -6.53
N LEU A 227 -9.94 -4.20 -5.33
CA LEU A 227 -9.25 -3.01 -4.79
C LEU A 227 -7.98 -2.61 -5.59
N PHE A 228 -7.42 -3.55 -6.36
CA PHE A 228 -6.17 -3.37 -7.12
C PHE A 228 -6.32 -3.69 -8.62
N THR A 229 -7.55 -3.75 -9.14
CA THR A 229 -7.77 -3.81 -10.59
C THR A 229 -7.43 -2.44 -11.18
N PHE A 230 -6.18 -2.29 -11.59
CA PHE A 230 -5.75 -1.22 -12.48
C PHE A 230 -6.55 -1.40 -13.78
N VAL A 231 -7.47 -0.48 -14.05
CA VAL A 231 -8.25 -0.48 -15.29
C VAL A 231 -7.26 -0.52 -16.45
N PRO A 232 -7.34 -1.51 -17.37
CA PRO A 232 -6.53 -1.45 -18.58
C PRO A 232 -6.99 -0.24 -19.38
N SER A 233 -6.04 0.59 -19.76
CA SER A 233 -6.20 1.65 -20.76
C SER A 233 -6.82 1.14 -22.05
#